data_AF-A0AA41SDA3-F1
#
_entry.id   AF-A0AA41SDA3-F1
#
_cell.length_a   1.000
_cell.length_b   1.000
_cell.length_c   1.000
_cell.angle_alpha   90.00
_cell.angle_beta   90.00
_cell.angle_gamma   90.00
#
_symmetry.space_group_name_H-M   'P 1'
#
loop_
_entity.id
_entity.type
_entity.pdbx_description
1 polymer ?
#
loop_
_entity_poly.entity_id
_entity_poly.type
_entity_poly.pdbx_seq_one_letter_code
_entity_poly.pdbx_strand_id
1 'polypeptide(L)'
;VGDVEDVELCGTLKNVVAVAAGFVDGLEMGNNSKMKAFSKLMFPSVCDNTFFESCGVADLITTCMGGRNRKVTDAFARSGGKRSFHELEAELLHGQKLQGVSTAEEVYEVLRQRGWQESFPLFKTIHGISIGRLPPSAIVQHSGNATQTPVYGRL
;
A
#
# COMPACT_ATOMS: atom_id res chain seq x y z
N VAL A 1 16.76 -24.76 1.54
CA VAL A 1 15.39 -24.92 1.01
C VAL A 1 14.60 -23.83 1.68
N GLY A 2 14.31 -22.75 0.98
CA GLY A 2 13.57 -21.62 1.53
C GLY A 2 13.04 -20.80 0.36
N ASP A 3 11.80 -20.37 0.35
CA ASP A 3 10.63 -20.74 1.15
C ASP A 3 9.48 -20.42 0.20
N VAL A 4 8.74 -21.42 -0.26
CA VAL A 4 7.63 -21.19 -1.22
C VAL A 4 6.61 -20.22 -0.62
N GLU A 5 6.42 -20.32 0.70
CA GLU A 5 5.55 -19.46 1.51
C GLU A 5 6.05 -17.99 1.54
N ASP A 6 7.35 -17.76 1.67
CA ASP A 6 7.94 -16.42 1.68
C ASP A 6 7.83 -15.74 0.31
N VAL A 7 8.00 -16.51 -0.78
CA VAL A 7 7.87 -16.01 -2.16
C VAL A 7 6.41 -15.64 -2.47
N GLU A 8 5.45 -16.45 -2.04
CA GLU A 8 4.01 -16.18 -2.21
C GLU A 8 3.54 -14.97 -1.40
N LEU A 9 4.05 -14.81 -0.17
CA LEU A 9 3.72 -13.66 0.66
C LEU A 9 4.27 -12.36 0.06
N CYS A 10 5.52 -12.36 -0.43
CA CYS A 10 6.10 -11.22 -1.15
C CYS A 10 5.29 -10.88 -2.42
N GLY A 11 4.86 -11.91 -3.15
CA GLY A 11 4.00 -11.79 -4.33
C GLY A 11 2.62 -11.19 -4.04
N THR A 12 2.09 -11.40 -2.84
CA THR A 12 0.80 -10.87 -2.39
C THR A 12 0.95 -9.42 -1.94
N LEU A 13 1.93 -9.13 -1.09
CA LEU A 13 2.17 -7.80 -0.54
C LEU A 13 2.58 -6.78 -1.60
N LYS A 14 3.30 -7.20 -2.66
CA LYS A 14 3.67 -6.30 -3.76
C LYS A 14 2.47 -5.66 -4.46
N ASN A 15 1.36 -6.40 -4.58
CA ASN A 15 0.18 -5.88 -5.25
C ASN A 15 -0.47 -4.76 -4.43
N VAL A 16 -0.47 -4.89 -3.11
CA VAL A 16 -1.01 -3.89 -2.18
C VAL A 16 -0.11 -2.65 -2.14
N VAL A 17 1.20 -2.85 -2.15
CA VAL A 17 2.19 -1.77 -2.23
C VAL A 17 2.07 -1.00 -3.56
N ALA A 18 1.79 -1.69 -4.68
CA ALA A 18 1.54 -1.05 -5.96
C ALA A 18 0.24 -0.21 -5.99
N VAL A 19 -0.78 -0.60 -5.22
CA VAL A 19 -2.00 0.20 -5.03
C VAL A 19 -1.66 1.53 -4.36
N ALA A 20 -0.92 1.48 -3.26
CA ALA A 20 -0.47 2.68 -2.55
C ALA A 20 0.39 3.60 -3.43
N ALA A 21 1.30 3.02 -4.23
CA ALA A 21 2.11 3.79 -5.17
C ALA A 21 1.24 4.57 -6.17
N GLY A 22 0.21 3.93 -6.74
CA GLY A 22 -0.70 4.64 -7.65
C GLY A 22 -1.54 5.71 -6.95
N PHE A 23 -2.01 5.48 -5.72
CA PHE A 23 -2.67 6.56 -4.95
C PHE A 23 -1.76 7.77 -4.79
N VAL A 24 -0.49 7.55 -4.42
CA VAL A 24 0.50 8.63 -4.27
C VAL A 24 0.80 9.32 -5.61
N ASP A 25 0.86 8.57 -6.72
CA ASP A 25 1.05 9.14 -8.06
C ASP A 25 -0.09 10.07 -8.48
N GLY A 26 -1.34 9.68 -8.18
CA GLY A 26 -2.50 10.48 -8.54
C GLY A 26 -2.70 11.72 -7.67
N LEU A 27 -1.92 11.87 -6.59
CA LEU A 27 -1.85 13.10 -5.79
C LEU A 27 -0.84 14.12 -6.33
N GLU A 28 -0.13 13.81 -7.43
CA GLU A 28 0.82 14.71 -8.12
C GLU A 28 1.94 15.26 -7.21
N MET A 29 2.32 14.52 -6.18
CA MET A 29 3.41 14.90 -5.29
C MET A 29 4.78 14.72 -5.95
N GLY A 30 5.80 15.50 -5.59
CA GLY A 30 7.17 15.30 -6.10
C GLY A 30 7.78 13.97 -5.64
N ASN A 31 8.62 13.33 -6.48
CA ASN A 31 9.16 11.97 -6.24
C ASN A 31 9.79 11.76 -4.85
N ASN A 32 10.50 12.76 -4.32
CA ASN A 32 11.10 12.70 -2.97
C ASN A 32 10.04 12.63 -1.86
N SER A 33 8.93 13.38 -2.02
CA SER A 33 7.80 13.35 -1.08
C SER A 33 7.04 12.03 -1.16
N LYS A 34 6.98 11.40 -2.34
CA LYS A 34 6.38 10.07 -2.54
C LYS A 34 7.15 9.00 -1.76
N MET A 35 8.46 8.93 -1.99
CA MET A 35 9.32 7.94 -1.35
C MET A 35 9.32 8.10 0.18
N LYS A 36 9.39 9.34 0.67
CA LYS A 36 9.36 9.62 2.11
C LYS A 36 8.03 9.23 2.76
N ALA A 37 6.91 9.54 2.12
CA ALA A 37 5.59 9.16 2.64
C ALA A 37 5.41 7.64 2.64
N PHE A 38 5.82 6.98 1.56
CA PHE A 38 5.74 5.53 1.42
C PHE A 38 6.61 4.79 2.45
N SER A 39 7.87 5.20 2.62
CA SER A 39 8.79 4.61 3.59
C SER A 39 8.30 4.73 5.03
N LYS A 40 7.78 5.90 5.43
CA LYS A 40 7.24 6.09 6.77
C LYS A 40 5.94 5.31 7.02
N LEU A 41 5.14 5.07 5.98
CA LEU A 41 3.89 4.33 6.11
C LEU A 41 4.13 2.81 6.20
N MET A 42 5.14 2.31 5.48
CA MET A 42 5.61 0.93 5.58
C MET A 42 6.39 0.66 6.87
N PHE A 43 7.23 1.61 7.28
CA PHE A 43 8.14 1.46 8.42
C PHE A 43 8.22 2.77 9.22
N PRO A 44 7.29 2.99 10.17
CA PRO A 44 7.23 4.22 10.96
C PRO A 44 8.51 4.50 11.76
N SER A 45 9.32 3.47 12.00
CA SER A 45 10.52 3.45 12.84
C SER A 45 11.85 3.35 12.06
N VAL A 46 11.84 3.23 10.73
CA VAL A 46 13.08 3.05 9.94
C VAL A 46 13.65 4.41 9.49
N CYS A 47 14.96 4.59 9.68
CA CYS A 47 15.72 5.73 9.18
C CYS A 47 15.82 5.71 7.65
N ASP A 48 15.66 6.89 7.02
CA ASP A 48 15.58 7.10 5.56
C ASP A 48 16.69 6.41 4.73
N ASN A 49 17.86 6.11 5.31
CA ASN A 49 19.02 5.55 4.60
C ASN A 49 19.07 4.01 4.51
N THR A 50 18.45 3.25 5.43
CA THR A 50 18.63 1.78 5.50
C THR A 50 17.68 1.02 4.57
N PHE A 51 16.66 1.71 4.04
CA PHE A 51 15.58 1.09 3.28
C PHE A 51 15.97 0.64 1.86
N PHE A 52 16.98 1.29 1.27
CA PHE A 52 17.37 1.06 -0.12
C PHE A 52 18.29 -0.16 -0.34
N GLU A 53 18.84 -0.78 0.72
CA GLU A 53 19.84 -1.85 0.60
C GLU A 53 19.25 -3.28 0.67
N SER A 54 17.97 -3.44 1.03
CA SER A 54 17.35 -4.78 1.08
C SER A 54 16.82 -5.19 -0.30
N CYS A 55 17.35 -6.29 -0.85
CA CYS A 55 16.98 -6.87 -2.14
C CYS A 55 15.46 -7.10 -2.34
N GLY A 56 14.65 -7.18 -1.28
CA GLY A 56 13.20 -7.30 -1.38
C GLY A 56 12.46 -5.98 -1.59
N VAL A 57 13.02 -4.86 -1.12
CA VAL A 57 12.40 -3.53 -1.19
C VAL A 57 12.66 -2.86 -2.54
N ALA A 58 13.85 -3.02 -3.10
CA ALA A 58 14.18 -2.48 -4.41
C ALA A 58 13.31 -3.09 -5.53
N ASP A 59 13.06 -4.41 -5.48
CA ASP A 59 12.22 -5.13 -6.45
C ASP A 59 10.72 -4.82 -6.27
N LEU A 60 10.32 -4.58 -5.01
CA LEU A 60 9.01 -4.07 -4.63
C LEU A 60 8.79 -2.65 -5.20
N ILE A 61 9.76 -1.75 -5.06
CA ILE A 61 9.71 -0.38 -5.59
C ILE A 61 9.67 -0.40 -7.12
N THR A 62 10.54 -1.15 -7.81
CA THR A 62 10.56 -1.20 -9.29
C THR A 62 9.28 -1.80 -9.87
N THR A 63 8.75 -2.87 -9.26
CA THR A 63 7.47 -3.47 -9.68
C THR A 63 6.29 -2.49 -9.47
N CYS A 64 6.38 -1.64 -8.44
CA CYS A 64 5.37 -0.62 -8.17
C CYS A 64 5.38 0.53 -9.16
N MET A 65 6.39 0.69 -10.03
CA MET A 65 6.47 1.82 -10.97
C MET A 65 5.75 1.56 -12.32
N GLY A 66 5.36 0.32 -12.65
CA GLY A 66 4.86 -0.04 -14.00
C GLY A 66 3.57 -0.87 -14.09
N GLY A 67 2.97 -1.27 -12.97
CA GLY A 67 1.89 -2.27 -12.95
C GLY A 67 0.45 -1.74 -13.15
N ARG A 68 -0.46 -2.67 -13.46
CA ARG A 68 -1.92 -2.42 -13.59
C ARG A 68 -2.54 -1.82 -12.32
N ASN A 69 -2.07 -2.28 -11.15
CA ASN A 69 -2.48 -1.74 -9.86
C ASN A 69 -2.23 -0.23 -9.79
N ARG A 70 -0.98 0.19 -10.03
CA ARG A 70 -0.58 1.60 -10.07
C ARG A 70 -1.41 2.40 -11.06
N LYS A 71 -1.55 1.91 -12.30
CA LYS A 71 -2.28 2.62 -13.37
C LYS A 71 -3.72 2.94 -12.97
N VAL A 72 -4.44 1.96 -12.43
CA VAL A 72 -5.84 2.14 -12.03
C VAL A 72 -5.96 3.01 -10.78
N THR A 73 -5.08 2.83 -9.79
CA THR A 73 -5.17 3.56 -8.53
C THR A 73 -4.68 5.01 -8.65
N ASP A 74 -3.79 5.29 -9.60
CA ASP A 74 -3.44 6.64 -10.07
C ASP A 74 -4.66 7.34 -10.68
N ALA A 75 -5.34 6.69 -11.64
CA ALA A 75 -6.56 7.25 -12.23
C ALA A 75 -7.68 7.45 -11.19
N PHE A 76 -7.83 6.54 -10.24
CA PHE A 76 -8.75 6.67 -9.12
C PHE A 76 -8.42 7.90 -8.27
N ALA A 77 -7.17 8.07 -7.85
CA ALA A 77 -6.73 9.20 -7.03
C ALA A 77 -6.87 10.54 -7.77
N ARG A 78 -6.52 10.60 -9.07
CA ARG A 78 -6.74 11.79 -9.93
C ARG A 78 -8.20 12.18 -10.05
N SER A 79 -9.12 11.21 -9.98
CA SER A 79 -10.56 11.47 -9.96
C SER A 79 -11.08 11.96 -8.59
N GLY A 80 -10.21 12.08 -7.59
CA GLY A 80 -10.57 12.39 -6.22
C GLY A 80 -11.31 11.25 -5.51
N GLY A 81 -11.14 10.01 -5.99
CA GLY A 81 -11.85 8.83 -5.49
C GLY A 81 -13.34 8.77 -5.87
N LYS A 82 -13.76 9.51 -6.90
CA LYS A 82 -15.17 9.58 -7.34
C LYS A 82 -15.55 8.48 -8.32
N ARG A 83 -14.59 7.98 -9.10
CA ARG A 83 -14.80 6.89 -10.06
C ARG A 83 -14.65 5.55 -9.35
N SER A 84 -15.42 4.56 -9.77
CA SER A 84 -15.31 3.22 -9.19
C SER A 84 -14.10 2.47 -9.76
N PHE A 85 -13.51 1.54 -8.98
CA PHE A 85 -12.48 0.65 -9.51
C PHE A 85 -12.98 -0.23 -10.65
N HIS A 86 -14.26 -0.61 -10.64
CA HIS A 86 -14.86 -1.40 -11.71
C HIS A 86 -14.85 -0.67 -13.05
N GLU A 87 -15.25 0.60 -13.03
CA GLU A 87 -15.25 1.49 -14.20
C GLU A 87 -13.81 1.69 -14.73
N LEU A 88 -12.88 2.00 -13.83
CA LEU A 88 -11.48 2.22 -14.19
C LEU A 88 -10.78 0.94 -14.67
N GLU A 89 -11.12 -0.22 -14.10
CA GLU A 89 -10.64 -1.53 -14.56
C GLU A 89 -11.12 -1.80 -15.99
N ALA A 90 -12.40 -1.60 -16.27
CA ALA A 90 -12.98 -1.81 -17.60
C ALA A 90 -12.32 -0.89 -18.65
N GLU A 91 -12.11 0.38 -18.31
CA GLU A 91 -11.48 1.36 -19.19
C GLU A 91 -9.99 1.08 -19.43
N LEU A 92 -9.23 0.82 -18.36
CA LEU A 92 -7.77 0.88 -18.40
C LEU A 92 -7.09 -0.48 -18.58
N LEU A 93 -7.78 -1.58 -18.26
CA LEU A 93 -7.21 -2.92 -18.19
C LEU A 93 -7.75 -3.90 -19.25
N HIS A 94 -8.68 -3.49 -20.11
CA HIS A 94 -9.17 -4.27 -21.26
C HIS A 94 -9.52 -5.74 -20.94
N GLY A 95 -10.26 -5.96 -19.85
CA GLY A 95 -10.68 -7.30 -19.40
C GLY A 95 -9.75 -7.98 -18.41
N GLN A 96 -8.61 -7.38 -18.06
CA GLN A 96 -7.75 -7.85 -16.98
C GLN A 96 -8.19 -7.33 -15.62
N LYS A 97 -7.95 -8.12 -14.55
CA LYS A 97 -8.39 -7.82 -13.18
C LYS A 97 -7.39 -7.02 -12.36
N LEU A 98 -7.92 -6.11 -11.55
CA LEU A 98 -7.21 -5.34 -10.53
C LEU A 98 -7.07 -6.15 -9.24
N GLN A 99 -6.02 -6.96 -9.12
CA GLN A 99 -5.85 -7.84 -7.96
C GLN A 99 -5.51 -7.09 -6.67
N GLY A 100 -4.77 -5.98 -6.74
CA GLY A 100 -4.22 -5.33 -5.56
C GLY A 100 -5.26 -4.76 -4.61
N VAL A 101 -6.42 -4.33 -5.12
CA VAL A 101 -7.52 -3.85 -4.27
C VAL A 101 -8.14 -5.00 -3.48
N SER A 102 -8.44 -6.12 -4.13
CA SER A 102 -8.95 -7.33 -3.46
C SER A 102 -7.93 -7.90 -2.48
N THR A 103 -6.65 -7.93 -2.85
CA THR A 103 -5.59 -8.37 -1.94
C THR A 103 -5.47 -7.46 -0.71
N ALA A 104 -5.67 -6.14 -0.86
CA ALA A 104 -5.65 -5.23 0.28
C ALA A 104 -6.80 -5.47 1.25
N GLU A 105 -7.98 -5.85 0.74
CA GLU A 105 -9.13 -6.27 1.55
C GLU A 105 -8.83 -7.57 2.32
N GLU A 106 -8.32 -8.59 1.65
CA GLU A 106 -7.94 -9.87 2.28
C GLU A 106 -6.89 -9.69 3.39
N VAL A 107 -5.84 -8.89 3.11
CA VAL A 107 -4.80 -8.58 4.11
C VAL A 107 -5.40 -7.82 5.29
N TYR A 108 -6.25 -6.82 5.05
CA TYR A 108 -6.91 -6.09 6.12
C TYR A 108 -7.79 -7.02 6.99
N GLU A 109 -8.51 -7.94 6.38
CA GLU A 109 -9.36 -8.90 7.08
C GLU A 109 -8.56 -9.84 7.99
N VAL A 110 -7.43 -10.37 7.51
CA VAL A 110 -6.50 -11.17 8.33
C VAL A 110 -5.97 -10.35 9.51
N LEU A 111 -5.57 -9.11 9.28
CA LEU A 111 -5.09 -8.21 10.34
C LEU A 111 -6.18 -7.92 11.36
N ARG A 112 -7.42 -7.67 10.90
CA ARG A 112 -8.58 -7.40 11.75
C ARG A 112 -8.91 -8.59 12.65
N GLN A 113 -8.91 -9.80 12.11
CA GLN A 113 -9.17 -11.02 12.87
C GLN A 113 -8.13 -11.25 13.98
N ARG A 114 -6.89 -10.78 13.79
CA ARG A 114 -5.80 -10.87 14.77
C ARG A 114 -5.72 -9.64 15.69
N GLY A 115 -6.52 -8.61 15.47
CA GLY A 115 -6.46 -7.34 16.21
C GLY A 115 -5.23 -6.47 15.88
N TRP A 116 -4.59 -6.69 14.72
CA TRP A 116 -3.34 -6.04 14.33
C TRP A 116 -3.51 -4.84 13.40
N GLN A 117 -4.73 -4.48 13.01
CA GLN A 117 -4.99 -3.41 12.04
C GLN A 117 -4.39 -2.04 12.43
N GLU A 118 -4.21 -1.76 13.73
CA GLU A 118 -3.56 -0.53 14.21
C GLU A 118 -2.03 -0.59 14.11
N SER A 119 -1.43 -1.78 14.16
CA SER A 119 0.01 -1.99 13.98
C SER A 119 0.44 -1.87 12.52
N PHE A 120 -0.52 -1.94 11.58
CA PHE A 120 -0.28 -1.89 10.14
C PHE A 120 -1.09 -0.76 9.47
N PRO A 121 -0.77 0.51 9.78
CA PRO A 121 -1.54 1.67 9.34
C PRO A 121 -1.59 1.80 7.81
N LEU A 122 -0.56 1.35 7.08
CA LEU A 122 -0.57 1.33 5.62
C LEU A 122 -1.72 0.49 5.06
N PHE A 123 -1.80 -0.78 5.45
CA PHE A 123 -2.79 -1.71 4.92
C PHE A 123 -4.20 -1.27 5.31
N LYS A 124 -4.37 -0.79 6.54
CA LYS A 124 -5.61 -0.16 7.00
C LYS A 124 -6.00 1.06 6.15
N THR A 125 -5.05 1.93 5.82
CA THR A 125 -5.29 3.14 5.02
C THR A 125 -5.61 2.79 3.57
N ILE A 126 -4.85 1.89 2.94
CA ILE A 126 -5.12 1.42 1.57
C ILE A 126 -6.52 0.83 1.49
N HIS A 127 -6.89 -0.05 2.42
CA HIS A 127 -8.22 -0.64 2.46
C HIS A 127 -9.29 0.43 2.66
N GLY A 128 -9.10 1.35 3.61
CA GLY A 128 -10.03 2.46 3.87
C GLY A 128 -10.25 3.37 2.67
N ILE A 129 -9.20 3.67 1.89
CA ILE A 129 -9.32 4.41 0.62
C ILE A 129 -10.09 3.57 -0.40
N SER A 130 -9.75 2.29 -0.49
CA SER A 130 -10.28 1.39 -1.52
C SER A 130 -11.79 1.17 -1.40
N ILE A 131 -12.33 1.20 -0.19
CA ILE A 131 -13.77 1.08 0.08
C ILE A 131 -14.49 2.44 0.20
N GLY A 132 -13.79 3.56 -0.08
CA GLY A 132 -14.35 4.91 -0.02
C GLY A 132 -14.58 5.48 1.39
N ARG A 133 -14.03 4.86 2.45
CA ARG A 133 -14.05 5.41 3.82
C ARG A 133 -13.06 6.57 4.02
N LEU A 134 -11.97 6.58 3.26
CA LEU A 134 -10.93 7.60 3.33
C LEU A 134 -10.74 8.24 1.94
N PRO A 135 -10.42 9.54 1.87
CA PRO A 135 -10.02 10.15 0.61
C PRO A 135 -8.64 9.63 0.18
N PRO A 136 -8.29 9.65 -1.12
CA PRO A 136 -6.96 9.23 -1.60
C PRO A 136 -5.80 9.96 -0.90
N SER A 137 -5.99 11.21 -0.48
CA SER A 137 -5.00 11.99 0.26
C SER A 137 -4.62 11.40 1.62
N ALA A 138 -5.43 10.51 2.18
CA ALA A 138 -5.11 9.82 3.43
C ALA A 138 -3.82 8.98 3.31
N ILE A 139 -3.44 8.54 2.11
CA ILE A 139 -2.24 7.72 1.88
C ILE A 139 -0.92 8.43 2.25
N VAL A 140 -0.95 9.77 2.39
CA VAL A 140 0.22 10.56 2.80
C VAL A 140 0.02 11.31 4.11
N GLN A 141 -1.21 11.28 4.66
CA GLN A 141 -1.51 11.88 5.95
C GLN A 141 -1.03 10.94 7.05
N HIS A 142 0.03 11.35 7.72
CA HIS A 142 0.49 10.66 8.91
C HIS A 142 -0.43 11.08 10.05
N SER A 143 -1.15 10.13 10.65
CA SER A 143 -1.63 10.32 12.02
C SER A 143 -0.41 10.35 12.93
N GLY A 144 0.15 11.54 13.13
CA GLY A 144 1.13 11.82 14.18
C GLY A 144 0.48 11.75 15.56
N ASN A 145 -0.08 10.60 15.92
CA ASN A 145 -0.28 10.23 17.31
C ASN A 145 0.71 9.11 17.61
N ALA A 146 1.85 9.51 18.15
CA ALA A 146 2.69 8.64 18.93
C ALA A 146 1.85 8.12 20.11
N THR A 147 1.18 6.98 19.94
CA THR A 147 0.59 6.23 21.04
C THR A 147 1.15 4.82 21.02
N GLN A 148 2.10 4.63 21.95
CA GLN A 148 2.55 3.38 22.55
C GLN A 148 3.22 2.36 21.61
N THR A 149 4.54 2.35 21.70
CA THR A 149 5.37 1.15 21.57
C THR A 149 4.62 -0.06 22.14
N PRO A 150 4.40 -1.14 21.38
CA PRO A 150 4.10 -2.42 22.00
C PRO A 150 5.35 -2.78 22.79
N VAL A 151 5.25 -2.77 24.12
CA VAL A 151 6.20 -3.48 24.96
C VAL A 151 5.99 -4.95 24.63
N TYR A 152 6.77 -5.47 23.66
CA TYR A 152 6.91 -6.91 23.52
C TYR A 152 7.61 -7.37 24.79
N GLY A 153 6.79 -7.90 25.71
CA GLY A 153 7.23 -8.52 26.93
C GLY A 153 8.22 -9.63 26.58
N ARG A 154 9.30 -9.65 27.36
CA ARG A 154 10.17 -10.82 27.52
C ARG A 154 9.30 -12.05 27.72
N LEU A 155 9.49 -13.06 26.88
CA LEU A 155 9.53 -14.47 27.27
C LEU A 155 10.69 -15.10 26.51
#